data_AF-D6PKI6-F1
#
_entry.id   AF-D6PKI6-F1
#
_cell.length_a   1.000
_cell.length_b   1.000
_cell.length_c   1.000
_cell.angle_alpha   90.00
_cell.angle_beta   90.00
_cell.angle_gamma   90.00
#
_symmetry.space_group_name_H-M   'P 1'
#
loop_
_entity.id
_entity.type
_entity.pdbx_description
1 polymer ?
#
loop_
_entity_poly.entity_id
_entity_poly.type
_entity_poly.pdbx_seq_one_letter_code
_entity_poly.pdbx_strand_id
1 'polypeptide(L)' 'MKFVLAYTICSAITGMCNNTAVSPVEFKAWTDCTKAGAVATIEVTNNHLEKFNKEKLYVTYFCNEVEREDA' A
#
# COMPACT_ATOMS: atom_id res chain seq x y z
N MET A 1 12.98 14.95 -6.12
CA MET A 1 11.83 14.31 -5.44
C MET A 1 11.46 13.01 -6.12
N LYS A 2 11.09 12.01 -5.33
CA LYS A 2 10.51 10.73 -5.75
C LYS A 2 9.38 10.38 -4.79
N PHE A 3 8.46 9.51 -5.21
CA PHE A 3 7.37 9.02 -4.38
C PHE A 3 7.53 7.52 -4.18
N VAL A 4 7.32 7.05 -2.94
CA VAL A 4 7.34 5.63 -2.61
C VAL A 4 5.99 5.22 -2.02
N LEU A 5 5.50 4.04 -2.44
CA LEU A 5 4.24 3.50 -1.95
C LEU A 5 4.45 2.86 -0.58
N ALA A 6 3.72 3.34 0.43
CA ALA A 6 3.62 2.72 1.74
C ALA A 6 2.23 2.10 1.89
N TYR A 7 2.15 0.84 2.35
CA TYR A 7 0.89 0.15 2.51
C TYR A 7 0.86 -0.70 3.78
N THR A 8 -0.35 -0.93 4.30
CA THR A 8 -0.59 -1.85 5.41
C THR A 8 -1.91 -2.58 5.21
N ILE A 9 -2.05 -3.73 5.88
CA ILE A 9 -3.29 -4.52 5.93
C ILE A 9 -3.90 -4.31 7.31
N CYS A 10 -5.18 -3.97 7.32
CA CYS A 10 -5.96 -3.75 8.53
C CYS A 10 -7.14 -4.73 8.60
N SER A 11 -7.63 -5.01 9.80
CA SER A 11 -8.86 -5.77 10.02
C SER A 11 -10.00 -4.86 10.47
N ALA A 12 -11.15 -4.97 9.80
CA ALA A 12 -12.36 -4.27 10.22
C ALA A 12 -13.00 -4.88 11.47
N ILE A 13 -12.65 -6.12 11.85
CA ILE A 13 -13.16 -6.78 13.06
C ILE A 13 -12.46 -6.23 14.30
N THR A 14 -11.13 -6.16 14.27
CA THR A 14 -10.32 -5.76 15.44
C THR A 14 -9.96 -4.29 15.44
N GLY A 15 -10.05 -3.61 14.30
CA GLY A 15 -9.57 -2.23 14.13
C GLY A 15 -8.05 -2.09 14.10
N MET A 16 -7.30 -3.20 14.16
CA MET A 16 -5.84 -3.19 14.14
C MET A 16 -5.28 -3.27 12.72
N CYS A 17 -4.13 -2.65 12.51
CA CYS A 17 -3.34 -2.72 11.29
C CYS A 17 -1.99 -3.35 11.56
N ASN A 18 -1.45 -4.05 10.56
CA ASN A 18 -0.08 -4.53 10.58
C ASN A 18 0.92 -3.38 10.45
N ASN A 19 2.21 -3.69 10.61
CA ASN A 19 3.27 -2.74 10.33
C ASN A 19 3.22 -2.30 8.85
N THR A 20 3.36 -0.99 8.65
CA THR A 20 3.44 -0.40 7.31
C THR A 20 4.69 -0.90 6.59
N ALA A 21 4.51 -1.44 5.39
CA ALA A 21 5.58 -1.81 4.48
C ALA A 21 5.77 -0.73 3.42
N VAL A 22 7.01 -0.52 2.99
CA VAL A 22 7.36 0.42 1.91
C VAL A 22 7.77 -0.39 0.69
N SER A 23 7.14 -0.12 -0.44
CA SER A 23 7.52 -0.71 -1.72
C SER A 23 8.89 -0.19 -2.17
N PRO A 24 9.76 -1.04 -2.72
CA PRO A 24 11.03 -0.60 -3.30
C PRO A 24 10.86 0.17 -4.61
N VAL A 25 9.64 0.23 -5.16
CA VAL A 25 9.34 0.93 -6.41
C VAL A 25 9.27 2.42 -6.18
N GLU A 26 10.07 3.16 -6.95
CA GLU A 26 10.10 4.62 -6.94
C GLU A 26 9.29 5.18 -8.11
N PHE A 27 8.46 6.17 -7.80
CA PHE A 27 7.63 6.87 -8.78
C PHE A 27 8.10 8.31 -8.94
N LYS A 28 8.02 8.83 -10.17
CA LYS A 28 8.37 10.23 -10.47
C LYS A 28 7.20 11.18 -10.21
N ALA A 29 5.96 10.68 -10.27
CA ALA A 29 4.75 11.45 -10.02
C ALA A 29 3.92 10.81 -8.90
N TRP A 30 3.33 11.66 -8.06
CA TRP A 30 2.47 11.24 -6.95
C TRP A 30 1.27 10.42 -7.45
N THR A 31 0.66 10.83 -8.57
CA THR A 31 -0.50 10.17 -9.17
C THR A 31 -0.18 8.77 -9.73
N ASP A 32 1.05 8.53 -10.17
CA ASP A 32 1.48 7.20 -10.61
C ASP A 32 1.63 6.26 -9.41
N CYS A 33 2.17 6.77 -8.30
CA CYS A 33 2.24 6.02 -7.05
C CYS A 33 0.85 5.66 -6.52
N THR A 34 -0.12 6.58 -6.54
CA THR A 34 -1.47 6.27 -6.03
C THR A 34 -2.21 5.28 -6.90
N LYS A 35 -2.09 5.38 -8.23
CA LYS A 35 -2.61 4.36 -9.16
C LYS A 35 -1.99 2.99 -8.87
N ALA A 36 -0.68 2.93 -8.65
CA ALA A 36 0.00 1.69 -8.32
C ALA A 36 -0.50 1.09 -6.99
N GLY A 37 -0.76 1.92 -5.98
CA GLY A 37 -1.36 1.48 -4.72
C GLY A 37 -2.75 0.86 -4.88
N ALA A 38 -3.59 1.45 -5.74
CA ALA A 38 -4.90 0.88 -6.06
C ALA A 38 -4.79 -0.48 -6.77
N VAL A 39 -3.88 -0.60 -7.74
CA VAL A 39 -3.62 -1.87 -8.43
C VAL A 39 -3.09 -2.93 -7.47
N ALA A 40 -2.12 -2.58 -6.62
CA ALA A 40 -1.58 -3.49 -5.61
C ALA A 40 -2.66 -3.96 -4.61
N THR A 41 -3.59 -3.07 -4.25
CA THR A 41 -4.73 -3.41 -3.39
C THR A 41 -5.60 -4.47 -4.05
N ILE A 42 -5.99 -4.26 -5.31
CA ILE A 42 -6.79 -5.22 -6.09
C ILE A 42 -6.08 -6.57 -6.18
N GLU A 43 -4.79 -6.56 -6.52
CA GLU A 43 -3.99 -7.78 -6.67
C GLU A 43 -3.89 -8.57 -5.36
N VAL A 44 -3.51 -7.92 -4.26
CA VAL A 44 -3.40 -8.57 -2.94
C VAL A 44 -4.75 -9.12 -2.49
N THR A 45 -5.84 -8.38 -2.66
CA THR A 45 -7.18 -8.86 -2.31
C THR A 45 -7.58 -10.08 -3.15
N ASN A 46 -7.32 -10.06 -4.46
CA ASN A 46 -7.63 -11.20 -5.35
C ASN A 46 -6.80 -12.45 -5.04
N ASN A 47 -5.53 -12.28 -4.68
CA ASN A 47 -4.65 -13.40 -4.33
C ASN A 47 -4.95 -14.01 -2.95
N HIS A 48 -5.70 -13.31 -2.10
CA HIS A 48 -6.02 -13.72 -0.73
C HIS A 48 -7.51 -13.61 -0.38
N LEU A 49 -8.40 -13.81 -1.36
CA LEU A 49 -9.85 -13.59 -1.24
C LEU A 49 -10.48 -14.24 -0.01
N GLU A 50 -10.19 -15.52 0.25
CA GLU A 50 -10.78 -16.24 1.37
C GLU A 50 -10.42 -15.58 2.71
N LYS A 51 -9.13 -15.26 2.90
CA LYS A 51 -8.63 -14.62 4.12
C LYS A 51 -9.23 -13.23 4.30
N PHE A 52 -9.20 -12.42 3.24
CA PHE A 52 -9.77 -11.05 3.27
C PHE A 52 -11.27 -11.07 3.62
N ASN A 53 -12.03 -12.02 3.06
CA ASN A 53 -13.45 -12.15 3.33
C ASN A 53 -13.76 -12.64 4.75
N LYS A 54 -12.98 -13.62 5.25
CA LYS A 54 -13.17 -14.21 6.58
C LYS A 54 -12.79 -13.23 7.69
N GLU A 55 -11.64 -12.58 7.56
CA GLU A 55 -11.08 -11.69 8.59
C GLU A 55 -11.46 -10.22 8.40
N LYS A 56 -12.29 -9.91 7.38
CA LYS A 56 -12.69 -8.56 6.96
C LYS A 56 -11.49 -7.64 6.81
N LEU A 57 -10.49 -8.12 6.09
CA LEU A 57 -9.26 -7.36 5.87
C LEU A 57 -9.45 -6.33 4.76
N TYR A 58 -8.72 -5.24 4.84
CA TYR A 58 -8.60 -4.25 3.79
C TYR A 58 -7.16 -3.72 3.75
N VAL A 59 -6.73 -3.33 2.55
CA VAL A 59 -5.44 -2.66 2.37
C VAL A 59 -5.68 -1.15 2.46
N THR A 60 -4.83 -0.46 3.21
CA THR A 60 -4.73 1.01 3.15
C THR A 60 -3.32 1.39 2.74
N TYR A 61 -3.20 2.44 1.94
CA TYR A 61 -1.93 2.86 1.38
C TYR A 61 -1.86 4.37 1.21
N PHE A 62 -0.63 4.87 1.12
CA PHE A 62 -0.33 6.27 0.85
C PHE A 62 1.01 6.38 0.12
N CYS A 63 1.25 7.54 -0.49
CA CYS A 63 2.46 7.83 -1.22
C CYS A 63 3.29 8.85 -0.44
N ASN A 64 4.47 8.42 -0.01
CA ASN A 64 5.42 9.29 0.67
C ASN A 64 6.29 10.00 -0.35
N GLU A 65 6.39 11.32 -0.21
CA GLU A 65 7.39 12.10 -0.89
C GLU A 65 8.74 11.92 -0.19
N VAL A 66 9.77 11.60 -0.97
CA VAL A 66 11.13 11.45 -0.49
C VAL A 66 12.01 12.39 -1.31
N GLU A 67 12.72 13.27 -0.61
CA GLU A 67 13.76 14.09 -1.22
C GLU A 67 14.86 13.17 -1.73
N ARG A 68 15.39 13.43 -2.93
CA ARG A 68 16.59 12.72 -3.35
C ARG A 68 17.72 13.35 -2.55
N GLU A 69 18.34 12.60 -1.64
CA GLU A 69 19.72 12.91 -1.28
C GLU A 69 20.53 12.67 -2.55
N ASP A 70 20.88 13.76 -3.23
CA ASP A 70 21.82 13.72 -4.34
C ASP A 70 23.17 13.29 -3.75
N ALA A 71 23.52 12.01 -3.93
CA ALA A 71 24.83 11.45 -3.60
C ALA A 71 25.87 11.84 -4.65
#